data_AF-A0A7J2H7C1-F1
#
_entry.id   AF-A0A7J2H7C1-F1
#
_cell.length_a   1.000
_cell.length_b   1.000
_cell.length_c   1.000
_cell.angle_alpha   90.00
_cell.angle_beta   90.00
_cell.angle_gamma   90.00
#
_symmetry.space_group_name_H-M   'P 1'
#
loop_
_entity.id
_entity.type
_entity.pdbx_description
1 polymer ?
#
loop_
_entity_poly.entity_id
_entity_poly.type
_entity_poly.pdbx_seq_one_letter_code
_entity_poly.pdbx_strand_id
1 'polypeptide(L)'
;MEELVAVINLDLPVRRPLTVSASGPEYREAVRCLLGESLEYELDSPYFDSFSFSSMGIPALTLHGMWKYLEFYHTDKDDLDAVDWNAVAEAGEYAARIVRKVREKERGFFKYDAWRKELLSMLARAAEFSRPPSSLIDLVKSLEVDERTARVLRSKLIKVVARGGLLAPGIFFTVLAPQFLILDDLEAIERALNSDRETAIETLKELKPPKWIPGEEVLLPHLDLRPVERFVERAEWSVTKEYLAEVKRLAVQWLDRIYDELLREIEGAVQAGDYE
;
A
#
# COMPACT_ATOMS: atom_id res chain seq x y z
N MET A 1 -22.63 9.57 -9.09
CA MET A 1 -21.80 8.59 -8.34
C MET A 1 -21.93 8.72 -6.82
N GLU A 2 -22.59 9.75 -6.28
CA GLU A 2 -22.76 9.92 -4.82
C GLU A 2 -23.66 8.88 -4.15
N GLU A 3 -24.60 8.30 -4.91
CA GLU A 3 -25.49 7.22 -4.44
C GLU A 3 -24.82 5.83 -4.43
N LEU A 4 -23.65 5.68 -5.06
CA LEU A 4 -22.95 4.41 -5.11
C LEU A 4 -22.25 4.14 -3.78
N VAL A 5 -22.79 3.22 -3.00
CA VAL A 5 -22.28 2.86 -1.66
C VAL A 5 -20.99 2.05 -1.74
N ALA A 6 -20.95 1.04 -2.61
CA ALA A 6 -19.77 0.21 -2.82
C ALA A 6 -19.80 -0.49 -4.18
N VAL A 7 -18.61 -0.83 -4.69
CA VAL A 7 -18.40 -1.75 -5.81
C VAL A 7 -17.83 -3.06 -5.29
N ILE A 8 -18.34 -4.17 -5.81
CA ILE A 8 -17.88 -5.52 -5.49
C ILE A 8 -17.63 -6.20 -6.83
N ASN A 9 -16.36 -6.43 -7.14
CA ASN A 9 -15.89 -7.09 -8.34
C ASN A 9 -15.48 -8.53 -8.04
N LEU A 10 -15.68 -9.41 -9.01
CA LEU A 10 -15.19 -10.79 -8.99
C LEU A 10 -14.28 -10.95 -10.19
N ASP A 11 -13.00 -11.23 -9.96
CA ASP A 11 -12.04 -11.41 -11.04
C ASP A 11 -11.16 -12.64 -10.76
N LEU A 12 -11.09 -13.57 -11.71
CA LEU A 12 -10.35 -14.82 -11.58
C LEU A 12 -10.43 -15.49 -10.18
N PRO A 13 -11.62 -15.70 -9.56
CA PRO A 13 -11.74 -16.36 -8.26
C PRO A 13 -11.60 -17.88 -8.37
N VAL A 14 -10.57 -18.35 -9.09
CA VAL A 14 -10.45 -19.73 -9.57
C VAL A 14 -9.40 -20.54 -8.81
N ARG A 15 -8.74 -19.95 -7.80
CA ARG A 15 -7.74 -20.62 -6.95
C ARG A 15 -7.81 -20.13 -5.52
N ARG A 16 -7.51 -21.05 -4.58
CA ARG A 16 -7.30 -20.75 -3.16
C ARG A 16 -5.82 -20.53 -2.82
N PRO A 17 -5.52 -19.82 -1.71
CA PRO A 17 -6.46 -19.00 -0.94
C PRO A 17 -6.99 -17.83 -1.79
N LEU A 18 -8.24 -17.43 -1.53
CA LEU A 18 -8.82 -16.24 -2.14
C LEU A 18 -8.27 -14.98 -1.46
N THR A 19 -8.15 -13.91 -2.24
CA THR A 19 -7.67 -12.60 -1.81
C THR A 19 -8.79 -11.58 -1.98
N VAL A 20 -8.91 -10.67 -1.00
CA VAL A 20 -9.73 -9.46 -1.08
C VAL A 20 -8.80 -8.27 -1.24
N SER A 21 -8.84 -7.62 -2.40
CA SER A 21 -8.17 -6.34 -2.64
C SER A 21 -9.20 -5.23 -2.52
N ALA A 22 -9.06 -4.34 -1.53
CA ALA A 22 -10.06 -3.33 -1.21
C ALA A 22 -9.49 -1.91 -1.23
N SER A 23 -10.33 -0.94 -1.60
CA SER A 23 -9.99 0.45 -1.90
C SER A 23 -9.38 1.24 -0.74
N GLY A 24 -9.51 0.76 0.50
CA GLY A 24 -9.03 1.46 1.68
C GLY A 24 -9.07 0.61 2.96
N PRO A 25 -8.37 1.07 4.03
CA PRO A 25 -8.33 0.39 5.32
C PRO A 25 -9.70 0.03 5.88
N GLU A 26 -10.66 0.95 5.74
CA GLU A 26 -12.00 0.83 6.30
C GLU A 26 -12.85 -0.27 5.65
N TYR A 27 -12.70 -0.46 4.33
CA TYR A 27 -13.42 -1.51 3.61
C TYR A 27 -12.74 -2.85 3.79
N ARG A 28 -11.40 -2.87 3.72
CA ARG A 28 -10.59 -4.07 3.97
C ARG A 28 -10.88 -4.66 5.35
N GLU A 29 -10.87 -3.82 6.39
CA GLU A 29 -11.14 -4.25 7.77
C GLU A 29 -12.59 -4.68 7.98
N ALA A 30 -13.55 -3.99 7.36
CA ALA A 30 -14.96 -4.40 7.41
C ALA A 30 -15.20 -5.79 6.81
N VAL A 31 -14.57 -6.07 5.66
CA VAL A 31 -14.69 -7.37 4.99
C VAL A 31 -13.93 -8.45 5.76
N ARG A 32 -12.74 -8.15 6.30
CA ARG A 32 -12.00 -9.05 7.18
C ARG A 32 -12.82 -9.49 8.39
N CYS A 33 -13.44 -8.54 9.09
CA CYS A 33 -14.33 -8.85 10.20
C CYS A 33 -15.55 -9.71 9.79
N LEU A 34 -16.02 -9.57 8.54
CA LEU A 34 -17.18 -10.31 8.05
C LEU A 34 -16.83 -11.74 7.61
N LEU A 35 -15.70 -11.92 6.91
CA LEU A 35 -15.34 -13.18 6.25
C LEU A 35 -14.32 -14.01 7.02
N GLY A 36 -13.53 -13.39 7.89
CA GLY A 36 -12.52 -14.04 8.74
C GLY A 36 -11.12 -14.10 8.11
N GLU A 37 -10.17 -14.66 8.85
CA GLU A 37 -8.73 -14.65 8.53
C GLU A 37 -8.28 -15.74 7.54
N SER A 38 -9.22 -16.53 6.99
CA SER A 38 -8.88 -17.59 6.02
C SER A 38 -8.58 -17.05 4.62
N LEU A 39 -8.85 -15.77 4.38
CA LEU A 39 -8.55 -15.07 3.12
C LEU A 39 -7.30 -14.21 3.27
N GLU A 40 -6.65 -13.92 2.14
CA GLU A 40 -5.65 -12.87 2.07
C GLU A 40 -6.33 -11.50 1.89
N TYR A 41 -5.73 -10.42 2.39
CA TYR A 41 -6.29 -9.07 2.34
C TYR A 41 -5.22 -8.05 1.96
N GLU A 42 -5.49 -7.26 0.92
CA GLU A 42 -4.58 -6.24 0.41
C GLU A 42 -5.33 -4.97 -0.01
N LEU A 43 -4.59 -3.93 -0.41
CA LEU A 43 -5.18 -2.75 -1.05
C LEU A 43 -5.57 -3.09 -2.49
N ASP A 44 -6.58 -2.41 -3.02
CA ASP A 44 -7.07 -2.63 -4.38
C ASP A 44 -5.96 -2.47 -5.42
N SER A 45 -6.08 -3.15 -6.56
CA SER A 45 -4.99 -3.33 -7.52
C SER A 45 -5.36 -2.78 -8.90
N PRO A 46 -4.45 -2.09 -9.61
CA PRO A 46 -4.72 -1.54 -10.94
C PRO A 46 -4.96 -2.61 -12.02
N TYR A 47 -4.80 -3.89 -11.70
CA TYR A 47 -5.13 -5.00 -12.60
C TYR A 47 -6.62 -5.34 -12.62
N PHE A 48 -7.43 -4.76 -11.72
CA PHE A 48 -8.86 -5.07 -11.60
C PHE A 48 -9.75 -3.87 -11.95
N ASP A 49 -10.93 -4.14 -12.50
CA ASP A 49 -11.90 -3.10 -12.89
C ASP A 49 -12.41 -2.28 -11.69
N SER A 50 -12.37 -2.85 -10.48
CA SER A 50 -12.68 -2.12 -9.23
C SER A 50 -11.79 -0.89 -9.05
N PHE A 51 -10.58 -0.91 -9.59
CA PHE A 51 -9.59 0.13 -9.35
C PHE A 51 -10.01 1.48 -9.90
N SER A 52 -10.74 1.52 -11.02
CA SER A 52 -11.25 2.77 -11.61
C SER A 52 -12.18 3.52 -10.63
N PHE A 53 -12.87 2.79 -9.74
CA PHE A 53 -13.69 3.37 -8.68
C PHE A 53 -12.85 3.74 -7.46
N SER A 54 -11.94 2.85 -7.05
CA SER A 54 -10.99 3.07 -5.95
C SER A 54 -10.18 4.35 -6.15
N SER A 55 -9.67 4.60 -7.36
CA SER A 55 -8.88 5.79 -7.69
C SER A 55 -9.69 7.10 -7.58
N MET A 56 -11.02 7.01 -7.67
CA MET A 56 -11.94 8.14 -7.45
C MET A 56 -12.40 8.25 -5.99
N GLY A 57 -11.84 7.42 -5.10
CA GLY A 57 -12.21 7.38 -3.68
C GLY A 57 -13.54 6.68 -3.41
N ILE A 58 -14.13 5.98 -4.38
CA ILE A 58 -15.35 5.19 -4.16
C ILE A 58 -14.97 3.86 -3.51
N PRO A 59 -15.69 3.40 -2.48
CA PRO A 59 -15.43 2.09 -1.88
C PRO A 59 -15.57 0.99 -2.92
N ALA A 60 -14.50 0.27 -3.20
CA ALA A 60 -14.50 -0.83 -4.16
C ALA A 60 -13.62 -1.96 -3.67
N LEU A 61 -13.95 -3.18 -4.09
CA LEU A 61 -13.10 -4.34 -3.85
C LEU A 61 -13.18 -5.33 -5.00
N THR A 62 -12.15 -6.18 -5.08
CA THR A 62 -12.14 -7.38 -5.91
C THR A 62 -11.90 -8.61 -5.03
N LEU A 63 -12.70 -9.65 -5.22
CA LEU A 63 -12.41 -11.01 -4.76
C LEU A 63 -11.74 -11.78 -5.90
N HIS A 64 -10.55 -12.33 -5.67
CA HIS A 64 -9.78 -13.01 -6.71
C HIS A 64 -8.87 -14.13 -6.19
N GLY A 65 -8.42 -14.98 -7.10
CA GLY A 65 -7.35 -15.97 -6.90
C GLY A 65 -6.11 -15.69 -7.77
N MET A 66 -6.04 -14.51 -8.41
CA MET A 66 -5.06 -14.15 -9.44
C MET A 66 -3.61 -14.53 -9.08
N TRP A 67 -3.14 -14.21 -7.87
CA TRP A 67 -1.74 -14.47 -7.46
C TRP A 67 -1.36 -15.94 -7.50
N LYS A 68 -2.32 -16.85 -7.32
CA LYS A 68 -2.11 -18.30 -7.38
C LYS A 68 -2.40 -18.87 -8.77
N TYR A 69 -2.83 -18.04 -9.72
CA TYR A 69 -3.23 -18.43 -11.07
C TYR A 69 -2.33 -17.84 -12.16
N LEU A 70 -1.34 -17.00 -11.80
CA LEU A 70 -0.47 -16.30 -12.75
C LEU A 70 0.25 -17.21 -13.75
N GLU A 71 0.53 -18.48 -13.40
CA GLU A 71 1.19 -19.42 -14.32
C GLU A 71 0.28 -19.92 -15.47
N PHE A 72 -1.03 -19.82 -15.30
CA PHE A 72 -2.04 -20.21 -16.30
C PHE A 72 -2.55 -19.00 -17.09
N TYR A 73 -2.59 -17.83 -16.44
CA TYR A 73 -3.20 -16.61 -16.98
C TYR A 73 -2.59 -16.15 -18.32
N HIS A 74 -3.45 -15.90 -19.32
CA HIS A 74 -3.05 -15.57 -20.71
C HIS A 74 -2.12 -16.60 -21.35
N THR A 75 -2.30 -17.88 -21.03
CA THR A 75 -1.60 -18.99 -21.69
C THR A 75 -2.57 -20.02 -22.25
N ASP A 76 -2.09 -20.91 -23.11
CA ASP A 76 -2.88 -22.03 -23.63
C ASP A 76 -3.27 -23.06 -22.55
N LYS A 77 -2.76 -22.91 -21.30
CA LYS A 77 -3.11 -23.72 -20.14
C LYS A 77 -4.28 -23.13 -19.33
N ASP A 78 -4.82 -21.98 -19.75
CA ASP A 78 -5.99 -21.36 -19.13
C ASP A 78 -7.25 -22.12 -19.57
N ASP A 79 -7.46 -23.30 -18.98
CA ASP A 79 -8.57 -24.20 -19.28
C ASP A 79 -9.37 -24.59 -18.03
N LEU A 80 -10.43 -25.36 -18.22
CA LEU A 80 -11.34 -25.75 -17.13
C LEU A 80 -10.68 -26.70 -16.12
N ASP A 81 -9.62 -27.41 -16.50
CA ASP A 81 -8.90 -28.33 -15.61
C ASP A 81 -7.99 -27.58 -14.64
N ALA A 82 -7.59 -26.36 -15.00
CA ALA A 82 -6.85 -25.45 -14.12
C ALA A 82 -7.73 -24.76 -13.06
N VAL A 83 -9.06 -24.89 -13.12
CA VAL A 83 -10.01 -24.18 -12.24
C VAL A 83 -10.32 -24.97 -10.96
N ASP A 84 -10.18 -24.32 -9.80
CA ASP A 84 -10.74 -24.80 -8.55
C ASP A 84 -12.19 -24.33 -8.39
N TRP A 85 -13.14 -25.18 -8.77
CA TRP A 85 -14.58 -24.86 -8.74
C TRP A 85 -15.12 -24.58 -7.34
N ASN A 86 -14.50 -25.14 -6.30
CA ASN A 86 -14.88 -24.84 -4.93
C ASN A 86 -14.45 -23.41 -4.56
N ALA A 87 -13.31 -22.91 -5.08
CA ALA A 87 -12.92 -21.50 -4.92
C ALA A 87 -13.94 -20.55 -5.58
N VAL A 88 -14.43 -20.91 -6.77
CA VAL A 88 -15.47 -20.14 -7.48
C VAL A 88 -16.76 -20.09 -6.67
N ALA A 89 -17.19 -21.23 -6.11
CA ALA A 89 -18.38 -21.30 -5.27
C ALA A 89 -18.23 -20.47 -3.98
N GLU A 90 -17.08 -20.58 -3.30
CA GLU A 90 -16.75 -19.81 -2.10
C GLU A 90 -16.76 -18.29 -2.39
N ALA A 91 -16.15 -17.86 -3.50
CA ALA A 91 -16.14 -16.46 -3.89
C ALA A 91 -17.55 -15.91 -4.16
N GLY A 92 -18.42 -16.70 -4.80
CA GLY A 92 -19.82 -16.34 -4.99
C GLY A 92 -20.57 -16.18 -3.66
N GLU A 93 -20.33 -17.08 -2.70
CA GLU A 93 -20.91 -16.98 -1.36
C GLU A 93 -20.39 -15.73 -0.60
N TYR A 94 -19.08 -15.49 -0.64
CA TYR A 94 -18.46 -14.33 -0.01
C TYR A 94 -18.97 -13.02 -0.61
N ALA A 95 -19.04 -12.90 -1.93
CA ALA A 95 -19.62 -11.74 -2.59
C ALA A 95 -21.07 -11.51 -2.16
N ALA A 96 -21.89 -12.57 -2.14
CA ALA A 96 -23.29 -12.46 -1.70
C ALA A 96 -23.40 -12.00 -0.24
N ARG A 97 -22.52 -12.49 0.65
CA ARG A 97 -22.46 -12.06 2.06
C ARG A 97 -22.08 -10.59 2.18
N ILE A 98 -21.07 -10.13 1.43
CA ILE A 98 -20.66 -8.72 1.41
C ILE A 98 -21.82 -7.85 0.91
N VAL A 99 -22.42 -8.18 -0.24
CA VAL A 99 -23.55 -7.43 -0.82
C VAL A 99 -24.69 -7.29 0.19
N ARG A 100 -25.08 -8.39 0.87
CA ARG A 100 -26.14 -8.34 1.89
C ARG A 100 -25.78 -7.39 3.02
N LYS A 101 -24.54 -7.44 3.52
CA LYS A 101 -24.11 -6.60 4.64
C LYS A 101 -23.95 -5.13 4.27
N VAL A 102 -23.43 -4.84 3.08
CA VAL A 102 -23.38 -3.48 2.54
C VAL A 102 -24.80 -2.93 2.35
N ARG A 103 -25.74 -3.72 1.83
CA ARG A 103 -27.14 -3.31 1.69
C ARG A 103 -27.83 -3.07 3.04
N GLU A 104 -27.57 -3.93 4.03
CA GLU A 104 -28.19 -3.83 5.36
C GLU A 104 -27.70 -2.63 6.16
N LYS A 105 -26.40 -2.29 6.06
CA LYS A 105 -25.77 -1.26 6.89
C LYS A 105 -25.41 0.02 6.14
N GLU A 106 -25.47 -0.02 4.81
CA GLU A 106 -25.00 1.04 3.91
C GLU A 106 -23.59 1.52 4.33
N ARG A 107 -23.42 2.83 4.52
CA ARG A 107 -22.16 3.44 4.95
C ARG A 107 -21.72 3.00 6.36
N GLY A 108 -22.64 2.47 7.18
CA GLY A 108 -22.33 1.90 8.49
C GLY A 108 -21.68 0.50 8.43
N PHE A 109 -21.51 -0.07 7.24
CA PHE A 109 -20.74 -1.30 7.05
C PHE A 109 -19.24 -1.09 7.28
N PHE A 110 -18.71 0.04 6.80
CA PHE A 110 -17.27 0.34 6.78
C PHE A 110 -16.71 0.62 8.18
N LYS A 111 -15.43 0.30 8.38
CA LYS A 111 -14.69 0.51 9.64
C LYS A 111 -13.79 1.72 9.54
N TYR A 112 -14.37 2.92 9.51
CA TYR A 112 -13.60 4.15 9.27
C TYR A 112 -12.49 4.42 10.31
N ASP A 113 -12.60 3.86 11.52
CA ASP A 113 -11.53 3.91 12.53
C ASP A 113 -10.23 3.21 12.10
N ALA A 114 -10.28 2.34 11.08
CA ALA A 114 -9.13 1.68 10.49
C ALA A 114 -8.13 2.69 9.89
N TRP A 115 -8.59 3.82 9.36
CA TRP A 115 -7.70 4.88 8.85
C TRP A 115 -6.73 5.37 9.92
N ARG A 116 -7.27 5.72 11.09
CA ARG A 116 -6.45 6.18 12.21
C ARG A 116 -5.44 5.12 12.63
N LYS A 117 -5.85 3.86 12.73
CA LYS A 117 -4.96 2.74 13.11
C LYS A 117 -3.80 2.59 12.12
N GLU A 118 -4.10 2.63 10.82
CA GLU A 118 -3.11 2.44 9.76
C GLU A 118 -2.11 3.62 9.68
N LEU A 119 -2.62 4.85 9.75
CA LEU A 119 -1.80 6.06 9.80
C LEU A 119 -0.89 6.08 11.04
N LEU A 120 -1.42 5.74 12.23
CA LEU A 120 -0.61 5.67 13.45
C LEU A 120 0.46 4.59 13.37
N SER A 121 0.15 3.43 12.78
CA SER A 121 1.13 2.35 12.58
C SER A 121 2.26 2.80 11.66
N MET A 122 1.93 3.51 10.58
CA MET A 122 2.92 4.06 9.66
C MET A 122 3.80 5.12 10.33
N LEU A 123 3.19 6.04 11.08
CA LEU A 123 3.92 7.06 11.84
C LEU A 123 4.81 6.46 12.94
N ALA A 124 4.37 5.38 13.59
CA ALA A 124 5.16 4.67 14.57
C ALA A 124 6.42 4.04 13.95
N ARG A 125 6.27 3.40 12.77
CA ARG A 125 7.41 2.87 11.99
C ARG A 125 8.38 3.98 11.60
N ALA A 126 7.86 5.12 11.13
CA ALA A 126 8.71 6.26 10.75
C ALA A 126 9.41 6.92 11.95
N ALA A 127 8.79 6.89 13.13
CA ALA A 127 9.34 7.43 14.38
C ALA A 127 10.61 6.72 14.87
N GLU A 128 10.90 5.52 14.38
CA GLU A 128 12.19 4.84 14.62
C GLU A 128 13.37 5.61 14.00
N PHE A 129 13.11 6.45 12.99
CA PHE A 129 14.13 7.19 12.24
C PHE A 129 14.07 8.70 12.48
N SER A 130 12.88 9.31 12.41
CA SER A 130 12.66 10.72 12.73
C SER A 130 11.32 10.87 13.43
N ARG A 131 11.28 11.60 14.54
CA ARG A 131 10.05 11.80 15.31
C ARG A 131 9.06 12.67 14.49
N PRO A 132 7.83 12.21 14.24
CA PRO A 132 6.83 13.04 13.57
C PRO A 132 6.48 14.29 14.39
N PRO A 133 6.14 15.42 13.75
CA PRO A 133 5.65 16.62 14.44
C PRO A 133 4.46 16.30 15.34
N SER A 134 4.38 16.94 16.51
CA SER A 134 3.26 16.70 17.44
C SER A 134 1.91 17.06 16.82
N SER A 135 1.87 18.11 15.99
CA SER A 135 0.67 18.52 15.24
C SER A 135 0.10 17.39 14.39
N LEU A 136 0.96 16.66 13.66
CA LEU A 136 0.55 15.53 12.84
C LEU A 136 0.05 14.36 13.69
N ILE A 137 0.76 14.02 14.77
CA ILE A 137 0.34 12.94 15.67
C ILE A 137 -1.01 13.24 16.31
N ASP A 138 -1.20 14.47 16.79
CA ASP A 138 -2.41 14.90 17.47
C ASP A 138 -3.58 14.93 16.49
N LEU A 139 -3.39 15.44 15.27
CA LEU A 139 -4.38 15.40 14.19
C LEU A 139 -4.82 13.96 13.89
N VAL A 140 -3.88 13.04 13.67
CA VAL A 140 -4.21 11.64 13.36
C VAL A 140 -4.95 10.98 14.54
N LYS A 141 -4.57 11.27 15.79
CA LYS A 141 -5.25 10.70 16.97
C LYS A 141 -6.70 11.16 17.09
N SER A 142 -6.95 12.45 16.83
CA SER A 142 -8.27 13.05 16.86
C SER A 142 -9.05 12.89 15.56
N LEU A 143 -8.48 12.23 14.55
CA LEU A 143 -9.11 12.07 13.24
C LEU A 143 -10.39 11.24 13.37
N GLU A 144 -11.53 11.87 13.13
CA GLU A 144 -12.81 11.22 12.97
C GLU A 144 -13.11 11.12 11.47
N VAL A 145 -13.19 9.89 10.97
CA VAL A 145 -13.38 9.62 9.54
C VAL A 145 -14.81 9.15 9.32
N ASP A 146 -15.50 9.82 8.41
CA ASP A 146 -16.76 9.40 7.82
C ASP A 146 -16.55 9.05 6.32
N GLU A 147 -17.62 8.74 5.59
CA GLU A 147 -17.50 8.39 4.16
C GLU A 147 -16.96 9.54 3.31
N ARG A 148 -17.27 10.80 3.67
CA ARG A 148 -16.82 11.97 2.91
C ARG A 148 -15.32 12.14 3.05
N THR A 149 -14.83 12.17 4.28
CA THR A 149 -13.41 12.24 4.59
C THR A 149 -12.68 11.01 4.02
N ALA A 150 -13.24 9.80 4.19
CA ALA A 150 -12.63 8.57 3.67
C ALA A 150 -12.49 8.59 2.15
N ARG A 151 -13.47 9.13 1.42
CA ARG A 151 -13.38 9.27 -0.04
C ARG A 151 -12.20 10.13 -0.46
N VAL A 152 -12.01 11.28 0.20
CA VAL A 152 -10.87 12.15 -0.09
C VAL A 152 -9.57 11.44 0.28
N LEU A 153 -9.48 10.84 1.48
CA LEU A 153 -8.29 10.10 1.93
C LEU A 153 -7.92 8.95 0.97
N ARG A 154 -8.89 8.15 0.51
CA ARG A 154 -8.66 7.11 -0.51
C ARG A 154 -8.05 7.70 -1.77
N SER A 155 -8.65 8.75 -2.34
CA SER A 155 -8.18 9.35 -3.60
C SER A 155 -6.79 10.02 -3.49
N LYS A 156 -6.45 10.54 -2.31
CA LYS A 156 -5.22 11.31 -2.07
C LYS A 156 -4.06 10.46 -1.60
N LEU A 157 -4.32 9.58 -0.63
CA LEU A 157 -3.28 8.83 0.05
C LEU A 157 -3.05 7.46 -0.57
N ILE A 158 -4.03 6.86 -1.23
CA ILE A 158 -3.88 5.53 -1.83
C ILE A 158 -3.59 5.71 -3.31
N LYS A 159 -2.40 5.29 -3.73
CA LYS A 159 -1.91 5.50 -5.09
C LYS A 159 -1.33 4.22 -5.67
N VAL A 160 -1.44 4.09 -6.99
CA VAL A 160 -0.64 3.14 -7.75
C VAL A 160 0.82 3.60 -7.72
N VAL A 161 1.71 2.64 -7.61
CA VAL A 161 3.15 2.82 -7.69
C VAL A 161 3.72 1.78 -8.64
N ALA A 162 4.62 2.22 -9.52
CA ALA A 162 5.42 1.34 -10.36
C ALA A 162 6.80 1.12 -9.71
N ARG A 163 7.31 -0.12 -9.75
CA ARG A 163 8.72 -0.42 -9.45
C ARG A 163 9.54 -0.40 -10.73
N GLY A 164 10.75 0.17 -10.71
CA GLY A 164 11.62 0.22 -11.87
C GLY A 164 11.77 1.63 -12.44
N GLY A 165 12.52 1.75 -13.54
CA GLY A 165 12.72 3.04 -14.20
C GLY A 165 11.48 3.47 -15.01
N LEU A 166 11.36 4.77 -15.27
CA LEU A 166 10.27 5.33 -16.10
C LEU A 166 10.19 4.68 -17.49
N LEU A 167 11.34 4.32 -18.08
CA LEU A 167 11.42 3.71 -19.41
C LEU A 167 11.25 2.18 -19.41
N ALA A 168 11.25 1.55 -18.23
CA ALA A 168 11.11 0.12 -18.05
C ALA A 168 10.34 -0.15 -16.74
N PRO A 169 9.04 0.20 -16.69
CA PRO A 169 8.21 -0.08 -15.54
C PRO A 169 8.10 -1.59 -15.32
N GLY A 170 8.32 -2.01 -14.08
CA GLY A 170 7.95 -3.31 -13.59
C GLY A 170 6.50 -3.35 -13.12
N ILE A 171 6.24 -4.21 -12.15
CA ILE A 171 4.89 -4.48 -11.63
C ILE A 171 4.33 -3.24 -10.90
N PHE A 172 3.09 -2.89 -11.25
CA PHE A 172 2.29 -1.91 -10.53
C PHE A 172 1.67 -2.52 -9.27
N PHE A 173 1.64 -1.74 -8.20
CA PHE A 173 1.02 -2.11 -6.94
C PHE A 173 0.46 -0.86 -6.25
N THR A 174 -0.49 -1.03 -5.35
CA THR A 174 -1.12 0.08 -4.64
C THR A 174 -0.61 0.17 -3.21
N VAL A 175 -0.41 1.39 -2.72
CA VAL A 175 0.08 1.65 -1.36
C VAL A 175 -0.57 2.90 -0.78
N LEU A 176 -0.69 2.92 0.55
CA LEU A 176 -1.07 4.09 1.33
C LEU A 176 0.15 4.96 1.60
N ALA A 177 0.02 6.26 1.36
CA ALA A 177 1.06 7.29 1.47
C ALA A 177 2.41 6.85 0.87
N PRO A 178 2.50 6.74 -0.47
CA PRO A 178 3.66 6.18 -1.18
C PRO A 178 5.02 6.78 -0.80
N GLN A 179 5.05 8.03 -0.35
CA GLN A 179 6.26 8.71 0.07
C GLN A 179 6.97 7.96 1.23
N PHE A 180 6.23 7.25 2.08
CA PHE A 180 6.78 6.44 3.17
C PHE A 180 7.44 5.14 2.70
N LEU A 181 7.43 4.81 1.41
CA LEU A 181 8.17 3.66 0.88
C LEU A 181 9.70 3.80 1.03
N ILE A 182 10.20 4.99 1.37
CA ILE A 182 11.61 5.22 1.77
C ILE A 182 11.99 4.50 3.07
N LEU A 183 11.00 4.18 3.93
CA LEU A 183 11.27 3.45 5.18
C LEU A 183 11.90 2.09 4.93
N ASP A 184 11.50 1.41 3.84
CA ASP A 184 12.12 0.13 3.43
C ASP A 184 13.63 0.29 3.20
N ASP A 185 14.04 1.40 2.59
CA ASP A 185 15.44 1.68 2.25
C ASP A 185 16.23 2.07 3.53
N LEU A 186 15.62 2.86 4.42
CA LEU A 186 16.20 3.23 5.71
C LEU A 186 16.42 2.02 6.62
N GLU A 187 15.46 1.10 6.67
CA GLU A 187 15.56 -0.17 7.42
C GLU A 187 16.64 -1.09 6.84
N ALA A 188 16.76 -1.17 5.51
CA ALA A 188 17.83 -1.93 4.88
C ALA A 188 19.22 -1.37 5.24
N ILE A 189 19.38 -0.04 5.21
CA ILE A 189 20.64 0.60 5.62
C ILE A 189 20.92 0.37 7.11
N GLU A 190 19.91 0.47 7.98
CA GLU A 190 20.08 0.21 9.41
C GLU A 190 20.52 -1.23 9.68
N ARG A 191 19.92 -2.21 9.00
CA ARG A 191 20.35 -3.61 9.08
C ARG A 191 21.79 -3.77 8.61
N ALA A 192 22.17 -3.14 7.49
CA ALA A 192 23.52 -3.19 6.96
C ALA A 192 24.56 -2.58 7.92
N LEU A 193 24.25 -1.43 8.55
CA LEU A 193 25.14 -0.78 9.52
C LEU A 193 25.41 -1.64 10.76
N ASN A 194 24.40 -2.41 11.19
CA ASN A 194 24.45 -3.27 12.36
C ASN A 194 24.97 -4.69 12.08
N SER A 195 25.35 -4.99 10.83
CA SER A 195 25.83 -6.31 10.42
C SER A 195 27.35 -6.34 10.16
N ASP A 196 27.88 -7.55 9.91
CA ASP A 196 29.18 -7.73 9.28
C ASP A 196 29.16 -7.30 7.80
N ARG A 197 30.34 -7.22 7.19
CA ARG A 197 30.52 -6.70 5.83
C ARG A 197 29.78 -7.53 4.79
N GLU A 198 29.81 -8.85 4.90
CA GLU A 198 29.25 -9.76 3.90
C GLU A 198 27.73 -9.64 3.89
N THR A 199 27.12 -9.77 5.07
CA THR A 199 25.68 -9.60 5.28
C THR A 199 25.20 -8.21 4.87
N ALA A 200 26.00 -7.16 5.15
CA ALA A 200 25.66 -5.81 4.75
C ALA A 200 25.66 -5.65 3.22
N ILE A 201 26.65 -6.18 2.51
CA ILE A 201 26.70 -6.13 1.05
C ILE A 201 25.50 -6.84 0.43
N GLU A 202 25.12 -8.01 0.95
CA GLU A 202 23.91 -8.71 0.51
C GLU A 202 22.65 -7.89 0.75
N THR A 203 22.49 -7.33 1.95
CA THR A 203 21.35 -6.47 2.30
C THR A 203 21.22 -5.26 1.37
N LEU A 204 22.34 -4.63 1.02
CA LEU A 204 22.34 -3.45 0.13
C LEU A 204 22.01 -3.82 -1.32
N LYS A 205 22.36 -5.04 -1.77
CA LYS A 205 21.99 -5.58 -3.10
C LYS A 205 20.49 -5.86 -3.23
N GLU A 206 19.80 -6.07 -2.12
CA GLU A 206 18.35 -6.26 -2.07
C GLU A 206 17.56 -4.94 -2.09
N LEU A 207 18.24 -3.78 -2.10
CA LEU A 207 17.57 -2.49 -2.17
C LEU A 207 16.68 -2.43 -3.42
N LYS A 208 15.43 -2.05 -3.17
CA LYS A 208 14.41 -2.05 -4.20
C LYS A 208 14.74 -1.00 -5.27
N PRO A 209 14.42 -1.25 -6.55
CA PRO A 209 14.59 -0.26 -7.61
C PRO A 209 13.77 1.01 -7.32
N PRO A 210 14.06 2.13 -8.01
CA PRO A 210 13.28 3.36 -7.90
C PRO A 210 11.78 3.10 -8.08
N LYS A 211 10.97 3.91 -7.41
CA LYS A 211 9.52 3.79 -7.37
C LYS A 211 8.92 5.12 -7.81
N TRP A 212 7.82 5.11 -8.55
CA TRP A 212 7.20 6.33 -9.07
C TRP A 212 5.67 6.18 -9.20
N ILE A 213 4.96 7.30 -9.22
CA ILE A 213 3.50 7.34 -9.34
C ILE A 213 3.11 7.53 -10.82
N PRO A 214 2.47 6.54 -11.46
CA PRO A 214 2.06 6.65 -12.86
C PRO A 214 0.94 7.68 -13.05
N GLY A 215 1.02 8.45 -14.14
CA GLY A 215 0.09 9.53 -14.45
C GLY A 215 0.45 10.86 -13.79
N GLU A 216 1.22 10.84 -12.69
CA GLU A 216 1.82 12.04 -12.10
C GLU A 216 3.29 12.19 -12.53
N GLU A 217 3.94 11.09 -12.95
CA GLU A 217 5.35 11.01 -13.33
C GLU A 217 6.30 11.52 -12.23
N VAL A 218 5.86 11.39 -10.97
CA VAL A 218 6.61 11.81 -9.78
C VAL A 218 7.43 10.63 -9.27
N LEU A 219 8.75 10.81 -9.22
CA LEU A 219 9.67 9.89 -8.59
C LEU A 219 9.54 9.96 -7.07
N LEU A 220 9.36 8.80 -6.44
CA LEU A 220 9.28 8.72 -4.98
C LEU A 220 10.69 8.81 -4.36
N PRO A 221 10.79 9.29 -3.11
CA PRO A 221 12.05 9.24 -2.36
C PRO A 221 12.57 7.80 -2.32
N HIS A 222 13.82 7.62 -2.77
CA HIS A 222 14.49 6.32 -2.80
C HIS A 222 16.00 6.50 -2.65
N LEU A 223 16.68 5.46 -2.19
CA LEU A 223 18.14 5.43 -2.11
C LEU A 223 18.71 4.48 -3.15
N ASP A 224 19.32 5.04 -4.19
CA ASP A 224 20.06 4.27 -5.19
C ASP A 224 21.52 4.10 -4.76
N LEU A 225 21.84 2.94 -4.17
CA LEU A 225 23.19 2.61 -3.76
C LEU A 225 23.97 1.82 -4.81
N ARG A 226 23.37 1.49 -5.96
CA ARG A 226 24.06 0.78 -7.06
C ARG A 226 25.33 1.50 -7.53
N PRO A 227 25.37 2.84 -7.67
CA PRO A 227 26.59 3.55 -8.05
C PRO A 227 27.72 3.42 -7.03
N VAL A 228 27.40 3.12 -5.77
CA VAL A 228 28.35 3.03 -4.65
C VAL A 228 28.60 1.59 -4.18
N GLU A 229 27.94 0.59 -4.74
CA GLU A 229 28.23 -0.84 -4.50
C GLU A 229 29.72 -1.15 -4.68
N ARG A 230 30.32 -0.68 -5.78
CA ARG A 230 31.76 -0.88 -6.06
C ARG A 230 32.67 -0.19 -5.05
N PHE A 231 32.21 0.89 -4.43
CA PHE A 231 32.94 1.58 -3.38
C PHE A 231 32.86 0.78 -2.07
N VAL A 232 31.67 0.34 -1.68
CA VAL A 232 31.40 -0.54 -0.53
C VAL A 232 32.19 -1.86 -0.62
N GLU A 233 32.30 -2.44 -1.82
CA GLU A 233 33.04 -3.68 -2.04
C GLU A 233 34.57 -3.52 -1.93
N ARG A 234 35.11 -2.30 -2.13
CA ARG A 234 36.56 -2.06 -2.19
C ARG A 234 37.13 -1.29 -1.01
N ALA A 235 36.33 -0.45 -0.37
CA ALA A 235 36.77 0.36 0.76
C ALA A 235 36.97 -0.50 2.01
N GLU A 236 37.66 0.05 3.01
CA GLU A 236 37.63 -0.51 4.36
C GLU A 236 36.21 -0.46 4.93
N TRP A 237 35.86 -1.44 5.75
CA TRP A 237 34.49 -1.57 6.25
C TRP A 237 34.08 -0.42 7.16
N SER A 238 35.02 0.11 7.95
CA SER A 238 34.84 1.33 8.76
C SER A 238 34.40 2.52 7.92
N VAL A 239 35.13 2.80 6.83
CA VAL A 239 34.82 3.89 5.88
C VAL A 239 33.45 3.68 5.23
N THR A 240 33.10 2.44 4.90
CA THR A 240 31.77 2.14 4.36
C THR A 240 30.67 2.44 5.37
N LYS A 241 30.84 2.06 6.64
CA LYS A 241 29.86 2.37 7.69
C LYS A 241 29.68 3.87 7.87
N GLU A 242 30.76 4.65 7.86
CA GLU A 242 30.67 6.11 7.93
C GLU A 242 29.88 6.68 6.74
N TYR A 243 30.13 6.20 5.53
CA TYR A 243 29.39 6.61 4.34
C TYR A 243 27.90 6.26 4.43
N LEU A 244 27.56 5.02 4.79
CA LEU A 244 26.17 4.58 4.93
C LEU A 244 25.44 5.34 6.04
N ALA A 245 26.12 5.65 7.15
CA ALA A 245 25.58 6.47 8.22
C ALA A 245 25.25 7.89 7.75
N GLU A 246 26.11 8.48 6.92
CA GLU A 246 25.86 9.79 6.33
C GLU A 246 24.70 9.77 5.32
N VAL A 247 24.63 8.73 4.46
CA VAL A 247 23.49 8.53 3.56
C VAL A 247 22.19 8.41 4.35
N LYS A 248 22.17 7.58 5.40
CA LYS A 248 21.01 7.45 6.30
C LYS A 248 20.63 8.81 6.88
N ARG A 249 21.60 9.56 7.42
CA ARG A 249 21.37 10.89 8.02
C ARG A 249 20.72 11.87 7.04
N LEU A 250 21.13 11.86 5.77
CA LEU A 250 20.54 12.71 4.72
C LEU A 250 19.13 12.22 4.34
N ALA A 251 18.95 10.91 4.17
CA ALA A 251 17.66 10.32 3.83
C ALA A 251 16.59 10.55 4.90
N VAL A 252 16.98 10.52 6.18
CA VAL A 252 16.09 10.82 7.32
C VAL A 252 15.51 12.24 7.22
N GLN A 253 16.23 13.21 6.66
CA GLN A 253 15.69 14.58 6.48
C GLN A 253 14.53 14.64 5.49
N TRP A 254 14.37 13.64 4.61
CA TRP A 254 13.19 13.56 3.75
C TRP A 254 11.92 13.29 4.55
N LEU A 255 12.02 12.62 5.71
CA LEU A 255 10.85 12.32 6.55
C LEU A 255 10.14 13.59 7.00
N ASP A 256 10.87 14.66 7.30
CA ASP A 256 10.26 15.93 7.73
C ASP A 256 9.34 16.50 6.65
N ARG A 257 9.79 16.49 5.39
CA ARG A 257 8.97 16.91 4.24
C ARG A 257 7.78 15.96 4.03
N ILE A 258 8.00 14.66 4.19
CA ILE A 258 6.94 13.65 4.05
C ILE A 258 5.86 13.84 5.12
N TYR A 259 6.24 14.18 6.35
CA TYR A 259 5.31 14.51 7.43
C TYR A 259 4.48 15.76 7.09
N ASP A 260 5.11 16.81 6.57
CA ASP A 260 4.40 18.03 6.16
C ASP A 260 3.46 17.80 4.97
N GLU A 261 3.82 16.93 4.03
CA GLU A 261 2.94 16.50 2.94
C GLU A 261 1.74 15.71 3.48
N LEU A 262 1.96 14.72 4.35
CA LEU A 262 0.88 13.93 4.95
C LEU A 262 -0.07 14.82 5.78
N LEU A 263 0.47 15.75 6.57
CA LEU A 263 -0.32 16.69 7.36
C LEU A 263 -1.29 17.47 6.47
N ARG A 264 -0.77 18.07 5.38
CA ARG A 264 -1.58 18.86 4.44
C ARG A 264 -2.65 18.04 3.74
N GLU A 265 -2.35 16.80 3.35
CA GLU A 265 -3.34 15.92 2.71
C GLU A 265 -4.47 15.52 3.69
N ILE A 266 -4.15 15.26 4.96
CA ILE A 266 -5.16 14.93 5.97
C ILE A 266 -6.01 16.17 6.31
N GLU A 267 -5.38 17.33 6.53
CA GLU A 267 -6.10 18.58 6.78
C GLU A 267 -7.04 18.93 5.61
N GLY A 268 -6.55 18.79 4.37
CA GLY A 268 -7.34 18.99 3.17
C GLY A 268 -8.52 18.01 3.06
N ALA A 269 -8.32 16.75 3.46
CA ALA A 269 -9.40 15.76 3.47
C ALA A 269 -10.48 16.06 4.51
N VAL A 270 -10.10 16.50 5.72
CA VAL A 270 -11.04 16.90 6.77
C VAL A 270 -11.83 18.14 6.33
N GLN A 271 -11.15 19.18 5.83
CA GLN A 271 -11.81 20.38 5.35
C GLN A 271 -12.77 20.10 4.19
N ALA A 272 -12.36 19.29 3.22
CA ALA A 272 -13.24 18.92 2.10
C ALA A 272 -14.47 18.13 2.55
N GLY A 273 -14.39 17.39 3.66
CA GLY A 273 -15.54 16.69 4.25
C GLY A 273 -16.58 17.63 4.89
N ASP A 274 -16.16 18.80 5.35
CA ASP A 274 -17.00 19.78 6.06
C ASP A 274 -17.77 20.74 5.12
N TYR A 275 -17.31 20.93 3.88
CA TYR A 275 -17.91 21.85 2.90
C TYR A 275 -18.81 21.13 1.88
N GLU A 276 -19.93 20.51 2.31
CA GLU A 276 -21.10 20.09 1.49
C GLU A 276 -22.20 19.44 2.35
#